data_AF-A0A1H2VSJ9-F1
#
_entry.id   AF-A0A1H2VSJ9-F1
#
_cell.length_a   1.000
_cell.length_b   1.000
_cell.length_c   1.000
_cell.angle_alpha   90.00
_cell.angle_beta   90.00
_cell.angle_gamma   90.00
#
_symmetry.space_group_name_H-M   'P 1'
#
loop_
_entity.id
_entity.type
_entity.pdbx_description
1 polymer ?
#
loop_
_entity_poly.entity_id
_entity_poly.type
_entity_poly.pdbx_seq_one_letter_code
_entity_poly.pdbx_strand_id
1 'polypeptide(L)'
;MHRHSTDGGSSVDPAERATVRAQLEQFAGPDAVTEAEDGTLRADFSGRTHIAVAPDGTVDTGMPLHSFAGSPERLVFDHDSGELRAELGGESVYVFRRP
;
A
#
# COMPACT_ATOMS: atom_id res chain seq x y z
N MET A 1 11.32 13.18 14.70
CA MET A 1 11.04 12.00 13.86
C MET A 1 9.72 11.42 14.33
N HIS A 2 8.59 11.88 13.76
CA HIS A 2 7.26 11.51 14.21
C HIS A 2 6.90 10.13 13.64
N ARG A 3 7.14 9.07 14.43
CA ARG A 3 6.58 7.75 14.18
C ARG A 3 5.23 7.71 14.88
N HIS A 4 4.16 8.08 14.18
CA HIS A 4 2.81 7.90 14.69
C HIS A 4 2.40 6.45 14.46
N SER A 5 2.77 5.60 15.42
CA SER A 5 2.13 4.30 15.63
C SER A 5 0.91 4.55 16.52
N THR A 6 -0.21 4.91 15.90
CA THR A 6 -1.50 4.91 16.57
C THR A 6 -2.27 3.73 15.99
N ASP A 7 -2.48 2.70 16.81
CA ASP A 7 -3.29 1.51 16.53
C ASP A 7 -2.74 0.57 15.42
N GLY A 8 -1.78 -0.29 15.79
CA GLY A 8 -1.41 -1.51 15.05
C GLY A 8 -0.48 -1.38 13.82
N GLY A 9 -0.55 -0.27 13.07
CA GLY A 9 0.17 -0.14 11.79
C GLY A 9 1.17 1.02 11.70
N SER A 10 2.05 0.96 10.68
CA SER A 10 2.93 2.06 10.26
C SER A 10 2.20 2.92 9.24
N SER A 11 1.92 4.17 9.61
CA SER A 11 1.25 5.13 8.74
C SER A 11 2.24 5.89 7.86
N VAL A 12 1.95 5.98 6.57
CA VAL A 12 2.79 6.65 5.56
C VAL A 12 1.94 7.48 4.60
N ASP A 13 2.54 8.55 4.08
CA ASP A 13 1.99 9.31 2.97
C ASP A 13 2.21 8.53 1.66
N PRO A 14 1.20 8.36 0.80
CA PRO A 14 1.34 7.57 -0.42
C PRO A 14 2.26 8.22 -1.47
N ALA A 15 2.51 9.53 -1.41
CA ALA A 15 3.46 10.22 -2.28
C ALA A 15 4.91 10.14 -1.76
N GLU A 16 5.14 9.71 -0.51
CA GLU A 16 6.47 9.48 0.07
C GLU A 16 7.08 8.16 -0.44
N ARG A 17 7.45 8.13 -1.73
CA ARG A 17 7.86 6.94 -2.49
C ARG A 17 8.89 6.06 -1.78
N ALA A 18 9.93 6.64 -1.20
CA ALA A 18 10.98 5.87 -0.53
C ALA A 18 10.44 5.10 0.68
N THR A 19 9.54 5.74 1.44
CA THR A 19 8.88 5.13 2.60
C THR A 19 7.89 4.07 2.14
N VAL A 20 7.08 4.36 1.12
CA VAL A 20 6.13 3.42 0.51
C VAL A 20 6.86 2.16 0.02
N ARG A 21 7.97 2.31 -0.71
CA ARG A 21 8.78 1.18 -1.19
C ARG A 21 9.22 0.30 -0.02
N ALA A 22 9.82 0.89 1.01
CA ALA A 22 10.28 0.14 2.19
C ALA A 22 9.13 -0.59 2.90
N GLN A 23 7.94 0.01 2.98
CA GLN A 23 6.77 -0.64 3.55
C GLN A 23 6.23 -1.77 2.66
N LEU A 24 6.17 -1.58 1.34
CA LEU A 24 5.76 -2.63 0.41
C LEU A 24 6.73 -3.82 0.43
N GLU A 25 8.05 -3.56 0.48
CA GLU A 25 9.06 -4.62 0.58
C GLU A 25 8.93 -5.40 1.89
N GLN A 26 8.59 -4.72 2.99
CA GLN A 26 8.31 -5.38 4.27
C GLN A 26 6.99 -6.17 4.24
N PHE A 27 5.98 -5.67 3.52
CA PHE A 27 4.64 -6.24 3.49
C PHE A 27 4.51 -7.45 2.55
N ALA A 28 5.11 -7.38 1.36
CA ALA A 28 5.06 -8.38 0.30
C ALA A 28 6.33 -9.22 0.16
N GLY A 29 7.45 -8.74 0.71
CA GLY A 29 8.79 -9.27 0.46
C GLY A 29 9.54 -8.46 -0.61
N PRO A 30 10.86 -8.27 -0.48
CA PRO A 30 11.62 -7.40 -1.38
C PRO A 30 11.63 -7.89 -2.84
N ASP A 31 11.65 -9.21 -3.06
CA ASP A 31 11.62 -9.81 -4.39
C ASP A 31 10.26 -9.70 -5.08
N ALA A 32 9.20 -9.36 -4.34
CA ALA A 32 7.85 -9.19 -4.85
C ALA A 32 7.53 -7.74 -5.23
N VAL A 33 8.42 -6.79 -4.92
CA VAL A 33 8.26 -5.37 -5.24
C VAL A 33 9.08 -5.00 -6.47
N THR A 34 8.40 -4.43 -7.45
CA THR A 34 8.98 -3.94 -8.70
C THR A 34 8.69 -2.46 -8.86
N GLU A 35 9.52 -1.79 -9.66
CA GLU A 35 9.32 -0.40 -10.05
C GLU A 35 9.19 -0.35 -11.57
N ALA A 36 8.10 0.25 -12.06
CA ALA A 36 7.88 0.50 -13.47
C ALA A 36 8.64 1.76 -13.95
N GLU A 37 8.75 1.94 -15.27
CA GLU A 37 9.49 3.06 -15.87
C GLU A 37 8.92 4.44 -15.52
N ASP A 38 7.63 4.52 -15.22
CA ASP A 38 6.94 5.73 -14.77
C ASP A 38 7.11 6.00 -13.27
N GLY A 39 7.84 5.15 -12.55
CA GLY A 39 8.06 5.24 -11.11
C GLY A 39 6.97 4.61 -10.26
N THR A 40 5.99 3.92 -10.86
CA THR A 40 4.98 3.16 -10.12
C THR A 40 5.62 1.98 -9.39
N LEU A 41 5.40 1.89 -8.08
CA LEU A 41 5.82 0.77 -7.25
C LEU A 41 4.72 -0.28 -7.28
N ARG A 42 5.05 -1.52 -7.65
CA ARG A 42 4.10 -2.64 -7.71
C ARG A 42 4.57 -3.79 -6.84
N ALA A 43 3.77 -4.16 -5.86
CA ALA A 43 3.88 -5.40 -5.09
C ALA A 43 2.91 -6.46 -5.66
N ASP A 44 3.43 -7.63 -6.03
CA ASP A 44 2.63 -8.74 -6.56
C ASP A 44 2.51 -9.90 -5.56
N PHE A 45 1.30 -10.42 -5.40
CA PHE A 45 0.97 -11.55 -4.56
C PHE A 45 0.41 -12.67 -5.43
N SER A 46 1.25 -13.66 -5.71
CA SER A 46 0.87 -14.88 -6.44
C SER A 46 0.21 -14.64 -7.83
N GLY A 47 0.56 -13.55 -8.52
CA GLY A 47 0.20 -13.25 -9.91
C GLY A 47 -1.25 -12.83 -10.17
N ARG A 48 -2.10 -12.77 -9.13
CA ARG A 48 -3.53 -12.40 -9.25
C ARG A 48 -3.94 -11.29 -8.31
N THR A 49 -3.07 -10.94 -7.38
CA THR A 49 -3.33 -9.96 -6.36
C THR A 49 -2.18 -8.98 -6.33
N HIS A 50 -2.47 -7.69 -6.30
CA HIS A 50 -1.41 -6.68 -6.36
C HIS A 50 -1.78 -5.41 -5.63
N ILE A 51 -0.73 -4.67 -5.28
CA ILE A 51 -0.80 -3.28 -4.85
C ILE A 51 0.13 -2.50 -5.77
N ALA A 52 -0.36 -1.46 -6.41
CA ALA A 52 0.39 -0.52 -7.21
C ALA A 52 0.23 0.88 -6.61
N VAL A 53 1.34 1.61 -6.45
CA VAL A 53 1.37 2.98 -5.95
C VAL A 53 2.15 3.83 -6.93
N ALA A 54 1.44 4.75 -7.59
CA ALA A 54 2.00 5.71 -8.52
C ALA A 54 2.78 6.82 -7.77
N PRO A 55 3.70 7.52 -8.45
CA PRO A 55 4.53 8.55 -7.81
C PRO A 55 3.75 9.76 -7.26
N ASP A 56 2.53 9.97 -7.73
CA ASP A 56 1.61 11.01 -7.25
C ASP A 56 0.78 10.59 -6.02
N GLY A 57 0.99 9.36 -5.52
CA GLY A 57 0.25 8.79 -4.40
C GLY A 57 -1.07 8.11 -4.79
N THR A 58 -1.37 7.99 -6.09
CA THR A 58 -2.50 7.18 -6.55
C THR A 58 -2.23 5.70 -6.30
N VAL A 59 -3.22 5.01 -5.73
CA VAL A 59 -3.14 3.59 -5.35
C VAL A 59 -4.13 2.80 -6.19
N ASP A 60 -3.65 1.71 -6.77
CA ASP A 60 -4.43 0.70 -7.44
C ASP A 60 -4.18 -0.66 -6.77
N THR A 61 -5.24 -1.37 -6.43
CA THR A 61 -5.16 -2.74 -5.93
C THR A 61 -6.05 -3.64 -6.76
N GLY A 62 -5.53 -4.82 -7.07
CA GLY A 62 -6.27 -5.87 -7.75
C GLY A 62 -6.34 -7.09 -6.87
N MET A 63 -7.54 -7.63 -6.69
CA MET A 63 -7.82 -8.97 -6.17
C MET A 63 -8.93 -9.60 -7.03
N PRO A 64 -9.06 -10.93 -7.05
CA PRO A 64 -10.23 -11.57 -7.63
C PRO A 64 -11.51 -11.01 -6.98
N LEU A 65 -12.40 -10.42 -7.81
CA LEU A 65 -13.69 -9.83 -7.41
C LEU A 65 -13.62 -8.53 -6.58
N HIS A 66 -12.43 -8.02 -6.27
CA HIS A 66 -12.25 -6.79 -5.50
C HIS A 66 -11.09 -5.99 -6.08
N SER A 67 -11.37 -4.79 -6.59
CA SER A 67 -10.33 -3.83 -6.93
C SER A 67 -10.63 -2.48 -6.29
N PHE A 68 -9.57 -1.73 -6.04
CA PHE A 68 -9.66 -0.36 -5.58
C PHE A 68 -8.70 0.48 -6.40
N ALA A 69 -9.16 1.63 -6.88
CA ALA A 69 -8.34 2.63 -7.53
C ALA A 69 -8.73 4.00 -6.99
N GLY A 70 -7.76 4.75 -6.46
CA GLY A 70 -8.00 6.07 -5.90
C GLY A 70 -6.76 6.67 -5.25
N SER A 71 -6.88 7.91 -4.77
CA SER A 71 -5.78 8.64 -4.12
C SER A 71 -6.10 8.79 -2.63
N PRO A 72 -5.71 7.82 -1.79
CA PRO A 72 -5.92 7.92 -0.35
C PRO A 72 -5.08 9.07 0.24
N GLU A 73 -5.52 9.63 1.36
CA GLU A 73 -4.72 10.63 2.10
C GLU A 73 -3.58 9.97 2.89
N ARG A 74 -3.75 8.68 3.20
CA ARG A 74 -2.85 7.93 4.08
C ARG A 74 -2.92 6.44 3.81
N LEU A 75 -1.77 5.78 3.89
CA LEU A 75 -1.64 4.33 3.91
C LEU A 75 -1.22 3.87 5.29
N VAL A 76 -1.85 2.83 5.81
CA VAL A 76 -1.49 2.21 7.10
C VAL A 76 -1.15 0.75 6.86
N PHE A 77 0.10 0.41 7.07
CA PHE A 77 0.63 -0.96 6.93
C PHE A 77 0.65 -1.65 8.29
N ASP A 78 -0.20 -2.64 8.48
CA ASP A 78 -0.23 -3.51 9.64
C ASP A 78 0.42 -4.84 9.27
N HIS A 79 1.73 -4.92 9.53
CA HIS A 79 2.55 -6.06 9.14
C HIS A 79 2.27 -7.32 9.97
N ASP A 80 1.72 -7.15 11.17
CA ASP A 80 1.38 -8.26 12.08
C ASP A 80 0.14 -8.99 11.57
N SER A 81 -0.92 -8.24 11.23
CA SER A 81 -2.16 -8.81 10.68
C SER A 81 -2.13 -9.03 9.16
N GLY A 82 -1.11 -8.53 8.46
CA GLY A 82 -1.03 -8.64 6.99
C GLY A 82 -2.05 -7.76 6.27
N GLU A 83 -2.39 -6.61 6.86
CA GLU A 83 -3.41 -5.69 6.37
C GLU A 83 -2.79 -4.36 5.91
N LEU A 84 -3.22 -3.89 4.74
CA LEU A 84 -3.00 -2.53 4.27
C LEU A 84 -4.34 -1.79 4.28
N ARG A 85 -4.38 -0.64 4.96
CA ARG A 85 -5.54 0.25 4.97
C ARG A 85 -5.22 1.49 4.16
N ALA A 86 -6.11 1.84 3.23
CA ALA A 86 -6.07 3.08 2.47
C ALA A 86 -7.19 3.98 2.97
N GLU A 87 -6.82 5.06 3.65
CA GLU A 87 -7.76 6.02 4.23
C GLU A 87 -8.08 7.08 3.17
N LEU A 88 -9.32 7.06 2.69
CA LEU A 88 -9.87 8.06 1.79
C LEU A 88 -10.54 9.14 2.65
N GLY A 89 -10.28 10.42 2.35
CA GLY A 89 -10.67 11.53 3.22
C GLY A 89 -12.09 11.43 3.80
N GLY A 90 -12.21 11.76 5.08
CA GLY A 90 -13.41 11.50 5.89
C GLY A 90 -13.31 10.20 6.67
N GLU A 91 -14.34 9.35 6.59
CA GLU A 91 -14.43 8.07 7.34
C GLU A 91 -14.29 6.83 6.44
N SER A 92 -13.95 7.02 5.16
CA SER A 92 -13.90 5.93 4.19
C SER A 92 -12.55 5.23 4.23
N VAL A 93 -12.56 3.92 4.50
CA VAL A 93 -11.33 3.11 4.54
C VAL A 93 -11.48 1.92 3.60
N TYR A 94 -10.54 1.78 2.68
CA TYR A 94 -10.37 0.55 1.92
C TYR A 94 -9.36 -0.35 2.62
N VAL A 95 -9.69 -1.63 2.73
CA VAL A 95 -8.86 -2.63 3.42
C VAL A 95 -8.44 -3.70 2.43
N PHE A 96 -7.13 -3.85 2.28
CA PHE A 96 -6.49 -4.91 1.53
C PHE A 96 -5.84 -5.89 2.50
N ARG A 97 -6.08 -7.19 2.32
CA ARG A 97 -5.41 -8.25 3.08
C ARG A 97 -4.61 -9.10 2.12
N ARG A 98 -3.34 -9.32 2.43
CA ARG A 98 -2.52 -10.24 1.63
C ARG A 98 -3.12 -11.66 1.71
N PRO A 99 -3.14 -12.41 0.59
CA PRO A 99 -3.70 -13.76 0.53
C PRO A 99 -2.88 -14.80 1.30
#